data_AF-A0A7C2DZP4-F1
#
_entry.id   AF-A0A7C2DZP4-F1
#
_cell.length_a   1.000
_cell.length_b   1.000
_cell.length_c   1.000
_cell.angle_alpha   90.00
_cell.angle_beta   90.00
_cell.angle_gamma   90.00
#
_symmetry.space_group_name_H-M   'P 1'
#
loop_
_entity.id
_entity.type
_entity.pdbx_description
1 polymer ?
#
loop_
_entity_poly.entity_id
_entity_poly.type
_entity_poly.pdbx_seq_one_letter_code
_entity_poly.pdbx_strand_id
1 'polypeptide(L)'
;TWDLETLLLSLLTELEIRKGWEDGRLLEEYRRNLAYLGERVRIEPPLSVLARPVPAGKSLEGIVEGVDGEGHLLLRVEGGTLRLASGDLLEP
;
A
#
# COMPACT_ATOMS: atom_id res chain seq x y z
N THR A 1 9.84 -10.38 26.22
CA THR A 1 10.38 -9.23 25.47
C THR A 1 11.32 -9.82 24.43
N TRP A 2 11.09 -9.55 23.15
CA TRP A 2 12.02 -10.02 22.13
C TRP A 2 13.33 -9.26 22.27
N ASP A 3 14.44 -10.00 22.18
CA ASP A 3 15.76 -9.40 22.06
C ASP A 3 15.94 -8.80 20.65
N LEU A 4 16.63 -7.66 20.56
CA LEU A 4 16.75 -6.90 19.31
C LEU A 4 17.55 -7.68 18.25
N GLU A 5 18.59 -8.41 18.67
CA GLU A 5 19.40 -9.22 17.76
C GLU A 5 18.55 -10.35 17.17
N THR A 6 17.74 -10.99 18.01
CA THR A 6 16.79 -12.03 17.55
C THR A 6 15.80 -11.48 16.53
N LEU A 7 15.21 -10.30 16.79
CA LEU A 7 14.25 -9.69 15.87
C LEU A 7 14.89 -9.33 14.53
N LEU A 8 16.12 -8.78 14.55
CA LEU A 8 16.86 -8.44 13.34
C LEU A 8 17.16 -9.69 12.49
N LEU A 9 17.63 -10.77 13.12
CA LEU A 9 17.91 -12.02 12.42
C LEU A 9 16.65 -12.64 11.80
N SER A 10 15.51 -12.59 12.52
CA SER A 10 14.23 -13.02 11.97
C SER A 10 13.80 -12.18 10.77
N LEU A 11 13.94 -10.85 10.84
CA LEU A 11 13.61 -9.95 9.72
C LEU A 11 14.48 -10.23 8.49
N LEU A 12 15.79 -10.36 8.66
CA LEU A 12 16.71 -10.65 7.55
C LEU A 12 16.40 -11.99 6.89
N THR A 13 16.09 -13.01 7.70
CA THR A 13 15.68 -14.33 7.20
C THR A 13 14.42 -14.24 6.37
N GLU A 14 13.40 -13.51 6.84
CA GLU A 14 12.14 -13.33 6.12
C GLU A 14 12.33 -12.57 4.80
N LEU A 15 13.21 -11.55 4.78
CA LEU A 15 13.54 -10.81 3.56
C LEU A 15 14.22 -11.70 2.52
N GLU A 16 15.19 -12.53 2.91
CA GLU A 16 15.84 -13.47 1.98
C GLU A 16 14.86 -14.52 1.45
N ILE A 17 13.95 -15.02 2.29
CA ILE A 17 12.89 -15.94 1.85
C ILE A 17 12.00 -15.27 0.80
N ARG A 18 11.49 -14.06 1.08
CA ARG A 18 10.55 -13.36 0.18
C ARG A 18 11.20 -12.91 -1.12
N LYS A 19 12.48 -12.54 -1.09
CA LYS A 19 13.26 -12.20 -2.28
C LYS A 19 13.34 -13.36 -3.29
N GLY A 20 13.27 -14.61 -2.80
CA GLY A 20 13.22 -15.80 -3.65
C GLY A 20 11.83 -16.18 -4.17
N TRP A 21 10.78 -15.44 -3.82
CA TRP A 21 9.42 -15.73 -4.29
C TRP A 21 9.17 -15.18 -5.69
N GLU A 22 8.30 -15.85 -6.43
CA GLU A 22 7.74 -15.30 -7.67
C GLU A 22 6.80 -14.11 -7.37
N ASP A 23 6.76 -13.12 -8.27
CA ASP A 23 5.98 -11.89 -8.10
C ASP A 23 4.51 -12.15 -7.74
N GLY A 24 3.90 -13.18 -8.35
CA GLY A 24 2.50 -13.55 -8.09
C GLY A 24 2.25 -13.96 -6.63
N ARG A 25 3.15 -14.76 -6.05
CA ARG A 25 3.04 -15.20 -4.65
C ARG A 25 3.25 -14.03 -3.69
N LEU A 26 4.20 -13.15 -3.99
CA LEU A 26 4.46 -11.95 -3.17
C LEU A 26 3.24 -11.02 -3.18
N LEU A 27 2.63 -10.80 -4.34
CA LEU A 27 1.44 -9.98 -4.48
C LEU A 27 0.23 -10.55 -3.73
N GLU A 28 0.03 -11.88 -3.80
CA GLU A 28 -1.04 -12.55 -3.04
C GLU A 28 -0.85 -12.38 -1.53
N GLU A 29 0.36 -12.61 -1.03
CA GLU A 29 0.69 -12.41 0.39
C GLU A 29 0.45 -10.97 0.81
N TYR A 30 0.90 -10.01 -0.01
CA TYR A 30 0.71 -8.59 0.26
C TYR A 30 -0.77 -8.22 0.32
N ARG A 31 -1.59 -8.68 -0.64
CA ARG A 31 -3.05 -8.43 -0.66
C ARG A 31 -3.77 -8.97 0.57
N ARG A 32 -3.36 -10.15 1.08
CA ARG A 32 -3.96 -10.72 2.31
C ARG A 32 -3.65 -9.92 3.56
N ASN A 33 -2.49 -9.25 3.59
CA ASN A 33 -2.01 -8.49 4.74
C ASN A 33 -2.13 -6.97 4.52
N LEU A 34 -2.87 -6.53 3.49
CA LEU A 34 -3.00 -5.12 3.17
C LEU A 34 -3.76 -4.41 4.28
N ALA A 35 -3.11 -3.42 4.90
CA ALA A 35 -3.73 -2.58 5.92
C ALA A 35 -4.87 -1.76 5.31
N TYR A 36 -5.88 -1.46 6.13
CA TYR A 36 -7.01 -0.59 5.79
C TYR A 36 -7.90 -1.07 4.64
N LEU A 37 -7.80 -2.34 4.21
CA LEU A 37 -8.64 -2.88 3.16
C LEU A 37 -10.13 -2.78 3.52
N GLY A 38 -10.89 -2.10 2.66
CA GLY A 38 -12.31 -1.83 2.88
C GLY A 38 -12.61 -0.64 3.81
N GLU A 39 -11.58 -0.03 4.39
CA GLU A 39 -11.69 1.11 5.29
C GLU A 39 -11.57 2.44 4.53
N ARG A 40 -12.16 3.49 5.13
CA ARG A 40 -12.02 4.85 4.65
C ARG A 40 -10.70 5.43 5.17
N VAL A 41 -9.92 6.01 4.28
CA VAL A 41 -8.60 6.61 4.58
C VAL A 41 -8.46 7.98 3.94
N ARG A 42 -7.49 8.75 4.42
CA ARG A 42 -7.04 10.00 3.81
C ARG A 42 -5.61 9.83 3.31
N ILE A 43 -5.37 10.20 2.05
CA ILE A 43 -4.06 10.19 1.42
C ILE A 43 -3.55 11.63 1.31
N GLU A 44 -2.42 11.92 1.93
CA GLU A 44 -1.78 13.24 1.90
C GLU A 44 -0.65 13.33 0.87
N PRO A 45 -0.33 14.55 0.39
CA PRO A 45 0.84 14.79 -0.43
C PRO A 45 2.15 14.42 0.29
N PRO A 46 3.20 13.98 -0.44
CA PRO A 46 3.30 13.95 -1.90
C PRO A 46 2.58 12.74 -2.51
N LEU A 47 1.49 12.99 -3.24
CA LEU A 47 0.65 11.95 -3.84
C LEU A 47 0.71 12.00 -5.36
N SER A 48 0.61 10.81 -5.97
CA SER A 48 0.63 10.65 -7.42
C SER A 48 -0.51 9.73 -7.84
N VAL A 49 -1.45 10.25 -8.63
CA VAL A 49 -2.54 9.48 -9.24
C VAL A 49 -2.19 9.20 -10.69
N LEU A 50 -2.25 7.93 -11.08
CA LEU A 50 -1.97 7.52 -12.44
C LEU A 50 -3.10 7.95 -13.38
N ALA A 51 -2.73 8.38 -14.59
CA ALA A 51 -3.63 8.82 -15.66
C ALA A 51 -4.54 10.02 -15.33
N ARG A 52 -4.38 10.69 -14.18
CA ARG A 52 -5.13 11.90 -13.84
C ARG A 52 -4.27 12.88 -13.01
N PRO A 53 -4.18 14.16 -13.43
CA PRO A 53 -3.51 15.16 -12.60
C PRO A 53 -4.34 15.44 -11.35
N VAL A 54 -3.69 15.43 -10.19
CA VAL A 54 -4.26 15.95 -8.94
C VAL A 54 -3.67 17.32 -8.66
N PRO A 55 -4.49 18.31 -8.26
CA PRO A 55 -3.96 19.60 -7.83
C PRO A 55 -2.93 19.41 -6.71
N ALA A 56 -1.76 20.02 -6.87
CA ALA A 56 -0.68 19.94 -5.88
C ALA A 56 -1.18 20.38 -4.49
N GLY A 57 -0.76 19.65 -3.46
CA GLY A 57 -1.05 19.99 -2.07
C GLY A 57 -2.43 19.57 -1.55
N LYS A 58 -3.27 18.91 -2.36
CA LYS A 58 -4.57 18.41 -1.90
C LYS A 58 -4.48 16.96 -1.44
N SER A 59 -5.18 16.64 -0.35
CA SER A 59 -5.42 15.28 0.08
C SER A 59 -6.54 14.62 -0.74
N LEU A 60 -6.59 13.30 -0.71
CA LEU A 60 -7.68 12.49 -1.25
C LEU A 60 -8.30 11.67 -0.12
N GLU A 61 -9.62 11.55 -0.12
CA GLU A 61 -10.33 10.68 0.80
C GLU A 61 -11.10 9.62 0.01
N GLY A 62 -11.04 8.38 0.46
CA GLY A 62 -11.68 7.26 -0.23
C GLY A 62 -11.60 5.97 0.56
N ILE A 63 -12.07 4.89 -0.05
CA ILE A 63 -12.03 3.54 0.53
C ILE A 63 -10.95 2.72 -0.17
N VAL A 64 -10.06 2.07 0.59
CA VAL A 64 -9.04 1.18 0.02
C VAL A 64 -9.73 -0.07 -0.53
N GLU A 65 -9.57 -0.32 -1.83
CA GLU A 65 -10.11 -1.51 -2.50
C GLU A 65 -9.05 -2.60 -2.72
N GLY A 66 -7.77 -2.27 -2.59
CA GLY A 66 -6.68 -3.21 -2.76
C GLY A 66 -5.46 -2.59 -3.44
N VAL A 67 -4.68 -3.46 -4.07
CA VAL A 67 -3.60 -3.07 -4.99
C VAL A 67 -3.69 -3.83 -6.30
N ASP A 68 -3.27 -3.19 -7.38
CA ASP A 68 -3.18 -3.83 -8.70
C ASP A 68 -1.93 -4.72 -8.84
N GLY A 69 -1.69 -5.25 -10.05
CA GLY A 69 -0.56 -6.13 -10.34
C GLY A 69 0.82 -5.47 -10.28
N GLU A 70 0.85 -4.13 -10.29
CA GLU A 70 2.08 -3.33 -10.22
C GLU A 70 2.34 -2.80 -8.80
N GLY A 71 1.45 -3.11 -7.85
CA GLY A 71 1.53 -2.65 -6.47
C GLY A 71 0.95 -1.25 -6.23
N HIS A 72 0.26 -0.66 -7.21
CA HIS A 72 -0.40 0.64 -7.00
C HIS A 72 -1.66 0.49 -6.17
N LEU A 73 -1.89 1.44 -5.26
CA LEU A 73 -3.07 1.47 -4.40
C LEU A 73 -4.33 1.77 -5.23
N LEU A 74 -5.38 0.99 -5.00
CA LEU A 74 -6.72 1.20 -5.55
C LEU A 74 -7.57 1.90 -4.50
N LEU A 75 -7.92 3.16 -4.74
CA LEU A 75 -8.73 3.98 -3.83
C LEU A 75 -10.05 4.33 -4.50
N ARG A 76 -11.16 3.85 -3.95
CA ARG A 76 -12.50 4.24 -4.40
C ARG A 76 -12.87 5.58 -3.80
N VAL A 77 -13.14 6.54 -4.68
CA VAL A 77 -13.61 7.89 -4.35
C VAL A 77 -14.97 8.14 -5.01
N GLU A 78 -15.55 9.31 -4.76
CA GLU A 78 -16.72 9.74 -5.51
C GLU A 78 -16.36 9.87 -7.01
N GLY A 79 -17.02 9.09 -7.86
CA GLY A 79 -16.79 9.09 -9.31
C GLY A 79 -15.87 8.00 -9.83
N GLY A 80 -15.37 7.08 -9.00
CA GLY A 80 -14.71 5.85 -9.44
C GLY A 80 -13.50 5.43 -8.60
N THR A 81 -12.72 4.49 -9.12
CA THR A 81 -11.49 4.00 -8.48
C THR A 81 -10.27 4.69 -9.08
N LEU A 82 -9.46 5.29 -8.22
CA LEU A 82 -8.18 5.90 -8.57
C LEU A 82 -7.05 4.88 -8.34
N ARG A 83 -6.04 4.91 -9.21
CA ARG A 83 -4.77 4.18 -9.03
C ARG A 83 -3.73 5.16 -8.51
N LEU A 84 -3.19 4.94 -7.32
CA LEU A 84 -2.15 5.79 -6.73
C LEU A 84 -0.78 5.11 -6.77
N ALA A 85 0.22 5.84 -7.25
CA ALA A 85 1.61 5.42 -7.25
C ALA A 85 2.35 5.82 -5.96
N SER A 86 1.87 6.85 -5.27
CA SER A 86 2.44 7.30 -3.99
C SER A 86 1.43 8.16 -3.21
N GLY A 87 1.69 8.31 -1.91
CA GLY A 87 0.98 9.18 -0.99
C GLY A 87 1.09 8.66 0.44
N ASP A 88 0.98 9.55 1.42
CA ASP A 88 1.00 9.18 2.83
C ASP A 88 -0.41 8.79 3.28
N LEU A 89 -0.58 7.54 3.71
CA LEU A 89 -1.87 7.02 4.14
C LEU A 89 -2.06 7.29 5.64
N LEU A 90 -3.17 7.93 5.97
CA LEU A 90 -3.58 8.27 7.33
C LEU A 90 -4.97 7.68 7.60
N GLU A 91 -5.16 7.24 8.85
CA GLU A 91 -6.49 7.03 9.40
C GLU A 91 -7.29 8.35 9.36
N PRO A 92 -8.61 8.29 9.12
CA PRO A 92 -9.46 9.46 8.95
C PRO A 92 -9.55 10.35 10.21
#